data_AF-C0NHG7-F1
#
_entry.id   AF-C0NHG7-F1
#
_cell.length_a   1.000
_cell.length_b   1.000
_cell.length_c   1.000
_cell.angle_alpha   90.00
_cell.angle_beta   90.00
_cell.angle_gamma   90.00
#
_symmetry.space_group_name_H-M   'P 1'
#
loop_
_entity.id
_entity.type
_entity.pdbx_description
1 polymer ?
#
loop_
_entity_poly.entity_id
_entity_poly.type
_entity_poly.pdbx_seq_one_letter_code
_entity_poly.pdbx_strand_id
1 'polypeptide(L)'
;MALNMVKNKTLNYALRALQLIFSIIIMGTDGYAIHVFRGHTDYVHFEFGNFYAYYGVPNAWGFLLFCASWTVLIIIFHLIAETSFADRALIGYIRVAVEAVAVLSWLAGFIAVAVQIATDTCSTGKSSCGLLKVATVFGAFEWLLFMITAAQTVILVLSSRKPRTSMTRPSAAV
;
A
#
# COMPACT_ATOMS: atom_id res chain seq x y z
N MET A 1 27.15 7.00 -16.25
CA MET A 1 26.60 5.91 -15.40
C MET A 1 26.20 6.41 -14.01
N ALA A 2 27.09 7.11 -13.29
CA ALA A 2 26.80 7.67 -11.96
C ALA A 2 25.54 8.57 -11.93
N LEU A 3 25.37 9.46 -12.92
CA LEU A 3 24.19 10.32 -13.01
C LEU A 3 22.86 9.53 -13.06
N ASN A 4 22.83 8.41 -13.79
CA ASN A 4 21.63 7.56 -13.89
C ASN A 4 21.34 6.85 -12.56
N MET A 5 22.38 6.42 -11.83
CA MET A 5 22.21 5.81 -10.51
C MET A 5 21.71 6.82 -9.48
N VAL A 6 22.28 8.04 -9.47
CA VAL A 6 21.82 9.13 -8.60
C VAL A 6 20.36 9.48 -8.92
N LYS A 7 20.01 9.63 -10.20
CA LYS A 7 18.63 9.89 -10.63
C LYS A 7 17.65 8.81 -10.16
N ASN A 8 18.01 7.54 -10.29
CA ASN A 8 17.17 6.43 -9.82
C ASN A 8 17.00 6.43 -8.30
N LYS A 9 18.07 6.74 -7.56
CA LYS A 9 18.02 6.82 -6.09
C LYS A 9 17.10 7.94 -5.63
N THR A 10 17.24 9.14 -6.21
CA THR A 10 16.35 10.27 -5.92
C THR A 10 14.90 9.97 -6.24
N LEU A 11 14.64 9.30 -7.38
CA LEU A 11 13.29 8.90 -7.78
C LEU A 11 12.67 7.91 -6.79
N ASN A 12 13.44 6.92 -6.33
CA ASN A 12 12.97 5.97 -5.32
C ASN A 12 12.60 6.67 -4.01
N TYR A 13 13.43 7.60 -3.53
CA TYR A 13 13.10 8.37 -2.32
C TYR A 13 11.86 9.23 -2.49
N ALA A 14 11.68 9.87 -3.65
CA ALA A 14 10.49 10.64 -3.94
C ALA A 14 9.23 9.77 -3.92
N LEU A 15 9.28 8.57 -4.52
CA LEU A 15 8.17 7.62 -4.49
C LEU A 15 7.84 7.18 -3.05
N ARG A 16 8.85 6.87 -2.23
CA ARG A 16 8.63 6.49 -0.81
C ARG A 16 8.07 7.64 0.02
N ALA A 17 8.54 8.87 -0.20
CA ALA A 17 8.01 10.04 0.47
C ALA A 17 6.54 10.27 0.10
N LEU A 18 6.17 10.10 -1.18
CA LEU A 18 4.79 10.22 -1.63
C LEU A 18 3.90 9.12 -1.02
N GLN A 19 4.38 7.88 -0.98
CA GLN A 19 3.71 6.76 -0.30
C GLN A 19 3.44 7.08 1.17
N LEU A 20 4.43 7.63 1.88
CA LEU A 20 4.27 8.05 3.27
C LEU A 20 3.19 9.13 3.44
N ILE A 21 3.22 10.15 2.59
CA ILE A 21 2.28 11.27 2.65
C ILE A 21 0.85 10.78 2.42
N PHE A 22 0.62 9.97 1.39
CA PHE A 22 -0.69 9.41 1.08
C PHE A 22 -1.18 8.48 2.18
N SER A 23 -0.30 7.64 2.73
CA SER A 23 -0.61 6.81 3.88
C SER A 23 -1.07 7.64 5.09
N ILE A 24 -0.40 8.75 5.41
CA ILE A 24 -0.80 9.66 6.52
C ILE A 24 -2.16 10.30 6.23
N ILE A 25 -2.41 10.74 5.00
CA ILE A 25 -3.71 11.30 4.59
C ILE A 25 -4.82 10.26 4.79
N ILE A 26 -4.59 9.00 4.41
CA ILE A 26 -5.55 7.91 4.56
C ILE A 26 -5.78 7.62 6.05
N MET A 27 -4.74 7.51 6.87
CA MET A 27 -4.88 7.33 8.32
C MET A 27 -5.75 8.43 8.96
N GLY A 28 -5.54 9.69 8.56
CA GLY A 28 -6.33 10.82 9.09
C GLY A 28 -7.79 10.80 8.62
N THR A 29 -8.02 10.60 7.32
CA THR A 29 -9.36 10.62 6.73
C THR A 29 -10.21 9.42 7.15
N ASP A 30 -9.66 8.22 7.03
CA ASP A 30 -10.33 6.97 7.40
C ASP A 30 -10.46 6.83 8.92
N GLY A 31 -9.41 7.17 9.67
CA GLY A 31 -9.45 7.18 11.13
C GLY A 31 -10.51 8.12 11.70
N TYR A 32 -10.67 9.30 11.10
CA TYR A 32 -11.76 10.20 11.48
C TYR A 32 -13.14 9.63 11.11
N ALA A 33 -13.29 9.02 9.93
CA ALA A 33 -14.56 8.39 9.52
C ALA A 33 -14.99 7.27 10.49
N ILE A 34 -14.04 6.42 10.87
CA ILE A 34 -14.22 5.38 11.90
C ILE A 34 -14.64 6.00 13.23
N HIS A 35 -13.92 7.04 13.68
CA HIS A 35 -14.21 7.73 14.93
C HIS A 35 -15.59 8.42 14.94
N VAL A 36 -16.06 8.97 13.82
CA VAL A 36 -17.40 9.59 13.75
C VAL A 36 -18.50 8.54 13.71
N PHE A 37 -18.27 7.39 13.06
CA PHE A 37 -19.27 6.33 12.97
C PHE A 37 -19.58 5.68 14.34
N ARG A 38 -18.58 5.57 15.23
CA ARG A 38 -18.63 5.10 16.64
C ARG A 38 -19.27 3.73 16.93
N GLY A 39 -19.88 3.09 15.93
CA GLY A 39 -20.79 1.97 16.16
C GLY A 39 -22.10 2.44 16.77
N HIS A 40 -23.24 2.02 16.23
CA HIS A 40 -24.55 2.46 16.68
C HIS A 40 -25.59 1.35 16.53
N THR A 41 -26.67 1.43 17.30
CA THR A 41 -27.80 0.51 17.20
C THR A 41 -28.90 1.17 16.39
N ASP A 42 -29.33 0.53 15.30
CA ASP A 42 -30.50 0.96 14.55
C ASP A 42 -31.68 0.03 14.83
N TYR A 43 -32.88 0.61 14.84
CA TYR A 43 -34.11 -0.17 14.93
C TYR A 43 -34.47 -0.66 13.53
N VAL A 44 -34.44 -1.97 13.33
CA VAL A 44 -34.67 -2.58 12.02
C VAL A 44 -36.00 -3.31 12.03
N HIS A 45 -36.82 -3.00 11.02
CA HIS A 45 -38.12 -3.62 10.80
C HIS A 45 -37.97 -4.76 9.81
N PHE A 46 -38.35 -5.97 10.23
CA PHE A 46 -38.47 -7.14 9.36
C PHE A 46 -39.94 -7.56 9.27
N GLU A 47 -40.28 -8.32 8.22
CA GLU A 47 -41.65 -8.78 7.96
C GLU A 47 -42.28 -9.53 9.15
N PHE A 48 -41.46 -10.23 9.95
CA PHE A 48 -41.90 -11.06 11.08
C PHE A 48 -41.52 -10.51 12.47
N GLY A 49 -41.09 -9.25 12.57
CA GLY A 49 -40.74 -8.64 13.86
C GLY A 49 -39.71 -7.52 13.76
N ASN A 50 -39.49 -6.84 14.88
CA ASN A 50 -38.55 -5.72 14.97
C ASN A 50 -37.50 -6.00 16.04
N PHE A 51 -36.26 -5.60 15.80
CA PHE A 51 -35.22 -5.65 16.81
C PHE A 51 -34.20 -4.52 16.64
N TYR A 52 -33.41 -4.28 17.68
CA TYR A 52 -32.27 -3.37 17.63
C TYR A 52 -31.05 -4.11 17.08
N ALA A 53 -30.62 -3.77 15.87
CA ALA A 53 -29.41 -4.31 15.27
C ALA A 53 -28.22 -3.40 15.60
N TYR A 54 -27.15 -3.99 16.14
CA TYR A 54 -25.91 -3.27 16.36
C TYR A 54 -25.08 -3.24 15.07
N TYR A 55 -24.80 -2.03 14.56
CA TYR A 55 -23.92 -1.79 13.44
C TYR A 55 -22.57 -1.29 13.95
N GLY A 56 -21.59 -2.20 13.93
CA GLY A 56 -20.18 -1.86 14.14
C GLY A 56 -19.59 -1.12 12.95
N VAL A 57 -18.40 -0.53 13.14
CA VAL A 57 -17.64 0.09 12.05
C VAL A 57 -17.37 -0.94 10.96
N PRO A 58 -17.57 -0.61 9.66
CA PRO A 58 -17.28 -1.54 8.58
C PRO A 58 -15.82 -2.03 8.60
N ASN A 59 -15.63 -3.35 8.50
CA ASN A 59 -14.31 -3.99 8.51
C ASN A 59 -13.39 -3.48 7.38
N ALA A 60 -13.97 -3.09 6.25
CA ALA A 60 -13.23 -2.54 5.11
C ALA A 60 -12.48 -1.26 5.48
N TRP A 61 -13.06 -0.41 6.34
CA TRP A 61 -12.43 0.83 6.79
C TRP A 61 -11.23 0.50 7.67
N GLY A 62 -11.43 -0.35 8.69
CA GLY A 62 -10.33 -0.83 9.53
C GLY A 62 -9.19 -1.50 8.74
N PHE A 63 -9.51 -2.22 7.66
CA PHE A 63 -8.50 -2.82 6.77
C PHE A 63 -7.72 -1.77 5.96
N LEU A 64 -8.36 -0.70 5.49
CA LEU A 64 -7.66 0.41 4.82
C LEU A 64 -6.71 1.13 5.78
N LEU A 65 -7.14 1.38 7.03
CA LEU A 65 -6.28 1.92 8.08
C LEU A 65 -5.10 1.01 8.41
N PHE A 66 -5.32 -0.31 8.38
CA PHE A 66 -4.24 -1.30 8.49
C PHE A 66 -3.25 -1.19 7.32
N CYS A 67 -3.73 -1.08 6.08
CA CYS A 67 -2.87 -0.91 4.89
C CYS A 67 -1.99 0.35 4.99
N ALA A 68 -2.57 1.45 5.47
CA ALA A 68 -1.83 2.69 5.71
C ALA A 68 -0.76 2.49 6.81
N SER A 69 -1.15 1.92 7.95
CA SER A 69 -0.20 1.63 9.04
C SER A 69 0.93 0.69 8.58
N TRP A 70 0.60 -0.31 7.76
CA TRP A 70 1.55 -1.25 7.17
C TRP A 70 2.56 -0.56 6.23
N THR A 71 2.12 0.46 5.48
CA THR A 71 3.00 1.25 4.60
C THR A 71 4.11 1.95 5.36
N VAL A 72 3.82 2.47 6.55
CA VAL A 72 4.85 3.06 7.44
C VAL A 72 5.90 2.02 7.82
N LEU A 73 5.48 0.80 8.17
CA LEU A 73 6.40 -0.30 8.49
C LEU A 73 7.25 -0.72 7.28
N ILE A 74 6.66 -0.78 6.10
CA ILE A 74 7.38 -1.08 4.85
C ILE A 74 8.48 -0.03 4.59
N ILE A 75 8.18 1.25 4.77
CA ILE A 75 9.15 2.33 4.53
C ILE A 75 10.31 2.21 5.52
N ILE A 76 10.02 1.98 6.81
CA ILE A 76 11.06 1.75 7.83
C ILE A 76 11.92 0.55 7.45
N PHE A 77 11.30 -0.57 7.07
CA PHE A 77 12.01 -1.77 6.61
C PHE A 77 12.92 -1.46 5.42
N HIS A 78 12.46 -0.71 4.43
CA HIS A 78 13.24 -0.35 3.25
C HIS A 78 14.43 0.55 3.57
N LEU A 79 14.25 1.53 4.46
CA LEU A 79 15.32 2.41 4.92
C LEU A 79 16.43 1.61 5.61
N ILE A 80 16.06 0.71 6.52
CA ILE A 80 17.03 -0.17 7.21
C ILE A 80 17.71 -1.13 6.23
N ALA A 81 16.95 -1.72 5.31
CA ALA A 81 17.49 -2.64 4.33
C ALA A 81 18.47 -1.94 3.36
N GLU A 82 18.28 -0.65 3.07
CA GLU A 82 19.18 0.11 2.17
C GLU A 82 20.49 0.48 2.88
N THR A 83 20.44 0.80 4.17
CA THR A 83 21.64 1.18 4.93
C THR A 83 22.47 -0.02 5.40
N SER A 84 21.83 -1.10 5.82
CA SER A 84 22.53 -2.19 6.53
C SER A 84 22.88 -3.40 5.66
N PHE A 85 22.25 -3.55 4.49
CA PHE A 85 22.07 -4.88 3.88
C PHE A 85 22.18 -4.94 2.35
N ALA A 86 22.82 -3.95 1.72
CA ALA A 86 22.87 -3.79 0.26
C ALA A 86 23.31 -5.05 -0.53
N ASP A 87 24.18 -5.90 0.05
CA ASP A 87 24.89 -6.94 -0.71
C ASP A 87 24.30 -8.36 -0.62
N ARG A 88 23.14 -8.58 0.04
CA ARG A 88 22.58 -9.94 0.19
C ARG A 88 21.46 -10.21 -0.80
N ALA A 89 21.64 -11.20 -1.68
CA ALA A 89 20.61 -11.66 -2.63
C ALA A 89 19.27 -12.00 -1.94
N LEU A 90 19.32 -12.60 -0.74
CA LEU A 90 18.14 -12.94 0.05
C LEU A 90 17.27 -11.70 0.36
N ILE A 91 17.91 -10.56 0.61
CA ILE A 91 17.22 -9.31 0.98
C ILE A 91 16.53 -8.69 -0.24
N GLY A 92 17.07 -8.94 -1.44
CA GLY A 92 16.37 -8.65 -2.70
C GLY A 92 15.01 -9.37 -2.81
N TYR A 93 14.96 -10.66 -2.47
CA TYR A 93 13.69 -11.42 -2.49
C TYR A 93 12.71 -10.95 -1.43
N ILE A 94 13.18 -10.65 -0.21
CA ILE A 94 12.32 -10.11 0.85
C ILE A 94 11.72 -8.77 0.41
N ARG A 95 12.50 -7.88 -0.19
CA ARG A 95 11.99 -6.61 -0.73
C ARG A 95 10.87 -6.84 -1.75
N VAL A 96 11.05 -7.77 -2.70
CA VAL A 96 10.00 -8.11 -3.69
C VAL A 96 8.75 -8.64 -3.00
N ALA A 97 8.89 -9.53 -2.01
CA ALA A 97 7.75 -10.09 -1.30
C ALA A 97 6.98 -9.01 -0.51
N VAL A 98 7.69 -8.12 0.19
CA VAL A 98 7.10 -7.00 0.94
C VAL A 98 6.32 -6.07 0.01
N GLU A 99 6.90 -5.72 -1.15
CA GLU A 99 6.23 -4.91 -2.18
C GLU A 99 4.99 -5.62 -2.75
N ALA A 100 5.08 -6.92 -3.03
CA ALA A 100 3.95 -7.69 -3.56
C ALA A 100 2.79 -7.76 -2.57
N VAL A 101 3.08 -7.97 -1.28
CA VAL A 101 2.07 -7.91 -0.21
C VAL A 101 1.44 -6.52 -0.18
N ALA A 102 2.23 -5.46 -0.26
CA ALA A 102 1.71 -4.08 -0.29
C ALA A 102 0.76 -3.84 -1.48
N VAL A 103 1.16 -4.23 -2.69
CA VAL A 103 0.32 -4.13 -3.89
C VAL A 103 -1.02 -4.84 -3.69
N LEU A 104 -1.00 -6.07 -3.18
CA LEU A 104 -2.23 -6.85 -2.97
C LEU A 104 -3.10 -6.27 -1.85
N SER A 105 -2.48 -5.87 -0.73
CA SER A 105 -3.18 -5.25 0.39
C SER A 105 -3.85 -3.94 -0.01
N TRP A 106 -3.14 -3.05 -0.72
CA TRP A 106 -3.71 -1.80 -1.19
C TRP A 106 -4.83 -2.03 -2.21
N LEU A 107 -4.64 -2.96 -3.15
CA LEU A 107 -5.68 -3.34 -4.12
C LEU A 107 -6.95 -3.80 -3.42
N ALA A 108 -6.82 -4.71 -2.46
CA ALA A 108 -7.94 -5.18 -1.66
C ALA A 108 -8.55 -4.05 -0.82
N GLY A 109 -7.72 -3.18 -0.25
CA GLY A 109 -8.13 -2.13 0.68
C GLY A 109 -9.00 -1.08 0.02
N PHE A 110 -8.53 -0.45 -1.05
CA PHE A 110 -9.30 0.61 -1.69
C PHE A 110 -10.56 0.05 -2.37
N ILE A 111 -10.51 -1.15 -2.95
CA ILE A 111 -11.70 -1.78 -3.56
C ILE A 111 -12.73 -2.11 -2.49
N ALA A 112 -12.32 -2.67 -1.34
CA ALA A 112 -13.25 -2.98 -0.25
C ALA A 112 -13.99 -1.73 0.24
N VAL A 113 -13.27 -0.61 0.39
CA VAL A 113 -13.90 0.67 0.79
C VAL A 113 -14.75 1.25 -0.34
N ALA A 114 -14.32 1.17 -1.60
CA ALA A 114 -15.09 1.64 -2.75
C ALA A 114 -16.46 0.93 -2.87
N VAL A 115 -16.47 -0.40 -2.74
CA VAL A 115 -17.69 -1.20 -2.75
C VAL A 115 -18.58 -0.81 -1.57
N GLN A 116 -18.01 -0.61 -0.39
CA GLN A 116 -18.79 -0.22 0.79
C GLN A 116 -19.41 1.17 0.65
N ILE A 117 -18.69 2.16 0.10
CA ILE A 117 -19.22 3.51 -0.15
C ILE A 117 -20.39 3.48 -1.14
N ALA A 118 -20.39 2.55 -2.09
CA ALA A 118 -21.47 2.40 -3.07
C ALA A 118 -22.76 1.82 -2.46
N THR A 119 -22.73 1.33 -1.22
CA THR A 119 -23.90 0.80 -0.49
C THR A 119 -24.60 1.87 0.36
N ASP A 120 -25.79 1.55 0.86
CA ASP A 120 -26.64 2.45 1.68
C ASP A 120 -25.99 2.98 2.96
N THR A 121 -24.84 2.43 3.39
CA THR A 121 -24.06 2.97 4.53
C THR A 121 -23.69 4.45 4.37
N CYS A 122 -23.59 4.93 3.11
CA CYS A 122 -23.35 6.33 2.77
C CYS A 122 -24.62 7.14 2.44
N SER A 123 -25.81 6.51 2.39
CA SER A 123 -27.07 7.16 2.03
C SER A 123 -27.63 8.03 3.16
N THR A 124 -27.43 7.63 4.41
CA THR A 124 -28.01 8.33 5.57
C THR A 124 -27.14 9.50 6.05
N GLY A 125 -27.03 10.58 5.28
CA GLY A 125 -26.69 11.93 5.77
C GLY A 125 -25.40 12.11 6.60
N LYS A 126 -24.51 11.12 6.65
CA LYS A 126 -23.30 11.14 7.48
C LYS A 126 -22.16 11.77 6.68
N SER A 127 -21.72 12.95 7.12
CA SER A 127 -20.59 13.73 6.56
C SER A 127 -19.29 12.94 6.39
N SER A 128 -19.14 11.80 7.06
CA SER A 128 -18.02 10.86 6.92
C SER A 128 -17.85 10.29 5.50
N CYS A 129 -18.91 10.23 4.68
CA CYS A 129 -18.81 9.61 3.36
C CYS A 129 -17.87 10.38 2.40
N GLY A 130 -17.82 11.71 2.52
CA GLY A 130 -16.89 12.53 1.73
C GLY A 130 -15.43 12.19 2.02
N LEU A 131 -15.10 11.96 3.29
CA LEU A 131 -13.75 11.59 3.72
C LEU A 131 -13.37 10.17 3.26
N LEU A 132 -14.32 9.24 3.28
CA LEU A 132 -14.10 7.88 2.77
C LEU A 132 -13.85 7.85 1.26
N LYS A 133 -14.56 8.69 0.49
CA LYS A 133 -14.28 8.85 -0.96
C LYS A 133 -12.86 9.35 -1.19
N VAL A 134 -12.42 10.34 -0.41
CA VAL A 134 -11.04 10.85 -0.45
C VAL A 134 -10.05 9.75 -0.09
N ALA A 135 -10.26 9.03 1.01
CA ALA A 135 -9.42 7.90 1.42
C ALA A 135 -9.32 6.82 0.34
N THR A 136 -10.42 6.53 -0.35
CA THR A 136 -10.46 5.55 -1.45
C THR A 136 -9.64 6.00 -2.65
N VAL A 137 -9.76 7.27 -3.06
CA VAL A 137 -8.97 7.83 -4.17
C VAL A 137 -7.49 7.81 -3.85
N PHE A 138 -7.09 8.27 -2.67
CA PHE A 138 -5.70 8.20 -2.23
C PHE A 138 -5.23 6.75 -2.10
N GLY A 139 -6.07 5.81 -1.66
CA GLY A 139 -5.75 4.39 -1.63
C GLY A 139 -5.51 3.79 -3.02
N ALA A 140 -6.24 4.24 -4.04
CA ALA A 140 -6.01 3.83 -5.43
C ALA A 140 -4.69 4.41 -5.98
N PHE A 141 -4.35 5.66 -5.65
CA PHE A 141 -3.05 6.22 -6.00
C PHE A 141 -1.91 5.54 -5.26
N GLU A 142 -2.11 5.18 -3.99
CA GLU A 142 -1.15 4.45 -3.19
C GLU A 142 -0.86 3.06 -3.76
N TRP A 143 -1.91 2.35 -4.18
CA TRP A 143 -1.79 1.11 -4.94
C TRP A 143 -0.93 1.28 -6.19
N LEU A 144 -1.16 2.35 -6.98
CA LEU A 144 -0.39 2.62 -8.19
C LEU A 144 1.09 2.92 -7.87
N LEU A 145 1.36 3.66 -6.80
CA LEU A 145 2.74 3.89 -6.35
C LEU A 145 3.43 2.60 -5.97
N PHE A 146 2.75 1.72 -5.24
CA PHE A 146 3.27 0.39 -4.92
C PHE A 146 3.49 -0.48 -6.15
N MET A 147 2.63 -0.40 -7.17
CA MET A 147 2.87 -1.08 -8.44
C MET A 147 4.17 -0.61 -9.12
N ILE A 148 4.43 0.70 -9.11
CA ILE A 148 5.65 1.28 -9.67
C ILE A 148 6.89 0.82 -8.87
N THR A 149 6.85 0.92 -7.54
CA THR A 149 7.98 0.51 -6.69
C THR A 149 8.23 -1.00 -6.72
N ALA A 150 7.17 -1.81 -6.80
CA ALA A 150 7.26 -3.25 -6.98
C ALA A 150 7.92 -3.60 -8.32
N ALA A 151 7.49 -2.99 -9.41
CA ALA A 151 8.07 -3.21 -10.74
C ALA A 151 9.56 -2.85 -10.77
N GLN A 152 9.94 -1.71 -10.19
CA GLN A 152 11.35 -1.30 -10.06
C GLN A 152 12.15 -2.30 -9.24
N THR A 153 11.61 -2.77 -8.11
CA THR A 153 12.28 -3.74 -7.24
C THR A 153 12.49 -5.07 -7.95
N VAL A 154 11.48 -5.56 -8.69
CA VAL A 154 11.58 -6.79 -9.50
C VAL A 154 12.64 -6.64 -10.60
N ILE A 155 12.63 -5.53 -11.35
CA ILE A 155 13.61 -5.26 -12.40
C ILE A 155 15.03 -5.24 -11.83
N LEU A 156 15.23 -4.60 -10.67
CA LEU A 156 16.53 -4.54 -10.00
C LEU A 156 17.03 -5.95 -9.66
N VAL A 157 16.19 -6.77 -9.00
CA VAL A 157 16.55 -8.15 -8.63
C VAL A 157 16.86 -9.01 -9.86
N LEU A 158 16.08 -8.89 -10.94
CA LEU A 158 16.32 -9.63 -12.18
C LEU A 158 17.59 -9.17 -12.88
N SER A 159 17.88 -7.87 -12.91
CA SER A 159 19.08 -7.33 -13.54
C SER A 159 20.37 -7.72 -12.81
N SER A 160 20.33 -7.81 -11.47
CA SER A 160 21.45 -8.29 -10.66
C SER A 160 21.80 -9.77 -10.90
N ARG A 161 20.90 -10.55 -11.51
CA ARG A 161 21.19 -11.96 -11.85
C ARG A 161 21.94 -12.12 -13.16
N LYS A 162 21.94 -11.15 -14.08
CA LYS A 162 22.57 -11.34 -15.39
C LYS A 162 24.06 -11.60 -15.18
N PRO A 163 24.58 -12.82 -15.46
CA PRO A 163 26.00 -13.07 -15.32
C PRO A 163 26.73 -12.08 -16.21
N ARG A 164 27.72 -11.36 -15.68
CA ARG A 164 28.76 -10.80 -16.56
C ARG A 164 29.31 -12.01 -17.29
N THR A 165 28.98 -12.15 -18.56
CA THR A 165 29.74 -12.99 -19.48
C THR A 165 31.16 -12.47 -19.42
N SER A 166 31.96 -13.06 -18.53
CA SER A 166 33.40 -12.97 -18.56
C SER A 166 33.78 -13.44 -19.95
N MET A 167 34.18 -12.51 -20.82
CA MET A 167 34.98 -12.84 -21.99
C MET A 167 36.20 -13.55 -21.44
N THR A 168 36.14 -14.89 -21.42
CA THR A 168 37.33 -15.71 -21.26
C THR A 168 38.13 -15.43 -22.52
N ARG A 169 39.10 -14.52 -22.39
CA ARG A 169 40.05 -14.21 -23.47
C ARG A 169 40.69 -15.55 -23.85
N PRO A 170 40.64 -15.99 -25.12
CA PRO A 170 41.31 -17.21 -25.51
C PRO A 170 42.79 -17.07 -25.15
N SER A 171 43.29 -17.98 -24.33
CA SER A 171 44.72 -18.07 -24.06
C SER A 171 45.36 -18.38 -25.41
N ALA A 172 46.03 -17.39 -25.99
CA ALA A 172 46.86 -17.59 -27.16
C ALA A 172 47.98 -18.54 -26.73
N ALA A 173 47.85 -19.81 -27.13
CA ALA A 173 48.93 -20.76 -27.01
C ALA A 173 50.10 -20.27 -27.88
N VAL A 174 51.26 -20.22 -27.23
CA VAL A 174 52.57 -19.79 -27.72
C VAL A 174 53.04 -20.63 -28.90
#